data_AF-A0A919GN23-F1
#
_entry.id   AF-A0A919GN23-F1
#
_cell.length_a   1.000
_cell.length_b   1.000
_cell.length_c   1.000
_cell.angle_alpha   90.00
_cell.angle_beta   90.00
_cell.angle_gamma   90.00
#
_symmetry.space_group_name_H-M   'P 1'
#
loop_
_entity.id
_entity.type
_entity.pdbx_description
1 polymer ?
#
loop_
_entity_poly.entity_id
_entity_poly.type
_entity_poly.pdbx_seq_one_letter_code
_entity_poly.pdbx_strand_id
1 'polypeptide(L)'
;MREIDGTPLDELARTWGDMQDRYLYPSRGEYNGPVLDCAARLVADPGGETAYVWTLGLAIMAPYLAGLPKEDLTEGDRGADVRREAEAALRAADGHLRDQPCDHDTHPYRTHEAEENDEELPGLLPRLADENAEWDENQPREEWLCPRNVAGYARIALDIIEPGQVPDVPPRLPMEDREDIDTLEGVLELYPGAGTDVASAIASQGWNLALAEPADRPGRLQAVRAVSWHAVSGMIRDKSVLDDLINSVEKVLPDFADATCDHDAHPRLSGSGTAASRLGITLSSPGGRAVYERDRHSYFHGDVPLEQVVCPVFMAEVAQETLAELREGRDRLFGPRDTSHLDAEYLRADGRLEIGKIVERLDGKSWNQKYADDLGLWAARRYDRGGRVGDRERVVLLLVAHRTMTISYPGPVLAAVEGITATMRAVAAAPRPEECAHTDAHPPLDSGKFRTDLPHFYAPDEFPPAGEVRGVESWTCPRFAAEIAEKSVERLEGLYEEDTEDEW
;
A
#
# COMPACT_ATOMS: atom_id res chain seq x y z
N MET A 1 -43.52 -18.95 -3.41
CA MET A 1 -42.79 -18.25 -2.33
C MET A 1 -43.00 -19.02 -1.04
N ARG A 2 -41.99 -19.78 -0.62
CA ARG A 2 -42.04 -20.58 0.60
C ARG A 2 -41.83 -19.64 1.79
N GLU A 3 -42.78 -19.64 2.71
CA GLU A 3 -42.60 -19.00 4.02
C GLU A 3 -41.88 -19.99 4.93
N ILE A 4 -40.87 -19.50 5.66
CA ILE A 4 -40.23 -20.26 6.72
C ILE A 4 -40.52 -19.52 8.02
N ASP A 5 -41.33 -20.17 8.86
CA ASP A 5 -41.85 -19.64 10.13
C ASP A 5 -42.46 -18.22 10.04
N GLY A 6 -43.14 -17.93 8.92
CA GLY A 6 -43.87 -16.67 8.72
C GLY A 6 -43.05 -15.53 8.10
N THR A 7 -41.78 -15.75 7.75
CA THR A 7 -40.99 -14.79 6.96
C THR A 7 -40.76 -15.33 5.54
N PRO A 8 -40.94 -14.50 4.50
CA PRO A 8 -40.55 -14.86 3.14
C PRO A 8 -39.05 -15.14 3.04
N LEU A 9 -38.68 -16.29 2.46
CA LEU A 9 -37.26 -16.63 2.29
C LEU A 9 -36.51 -15.61 1.41
N ASP A 10 -37.18 -14.99 0.44
CA ASP A 10 -36.60 -13.92 -0.39
C ASP A 10 -36.20 -12.68 0.44
N GLU A 11 -36.90 -12.40 1.53
CA GLU A 11 -36.60 -11.29 2.43
C GLU A 11 -35.43 -11.62 3.35
N LEU A 12 -35.37 -12.85 3.86
CA LEU A 12 -34.22 -13.36 4.61
C LEU A 12 -32.95 -13.36 3.75
N ALA A 13 -33.01 -13.95 2.56
CA ALA A 13 -31.87 -14.04 1.66
C ALA A 13 -31.34 -12.65 1.26
N ARG A 14 -32.24 -11.69 0.99
CA ARG A 14 -31.82 -10.30 0.74
C ARG A 14 -31.17 -9.65 1.95
N THR A 15 -31.70 -9.86 3.15
CA THR A 15 -31.12 -9.31 4.38
C THR A 15 -29.73 -9.88 4.63
N TRP A 16 -29.54 -11.19 4.43
CA TRP A 16 -28.24 -11.84 4.58
C TRP A 16 -27.27 -11.41 3.47
N GLY A 17 -27.74 -11.25 2.22
CA GLY A 17 -26.94 -10.68 1.13
C GLY A 17 -26.49 -9.25 1.42
N ASP A 18 -27.38 -8.40 1.94
CA ASP A 18 -27.02 -7.04 2.36
C ASP A 18 -25.91 -7.05 3.44
N MET A 19 -25.88 -8.05 4.32
CA MET A 19 -24.80 -8.23 5.30
C MET A 19 -23.48 -8.65 4.66
N GLN A 20 -23.54 -9.57 3.69
CA GLN A 20 -22.41 -10.01 2.89
C GLN A 20 -21.79 -8.88 2.07
N ASP A 21 -22.59 -7.89 1.65
CA ASP A 21 -22.10 -6.73 0.88
C ASP A 21 -21.56 -5.61 1.78
N ARG A 22 -22.06 -5.51 3.03
CA ARG A 22 -21.79 -4.37 3.93
C ARG A 22 -20.91 -4.69 5.13
N TYR A 23 -20.28 -5.88 5.17
CA TYR A 23 -19.43 -6.28 6.30
C TYR A 23 -18.28 -5.31 6.58
N LEU A 24 -17.79 -4.57 5.58
CA LEU A 24 -16.74 -3.54 5.71
C LEU A 24 -17.17 -2.30 6.50
N TYR A 25 -18.48 -2.10 6.67
CA TYR A 25 -19.04 -1.00 7.46
C TYR A 25 -19.87 -1.56 8.61
N PRO A 26 -19.26 -2.26 9.59
CA PRO A 26 -19.99 -2.83 10.70
C PRO A 26 -20.50 -1.70 11.59
N SER A 27 -21.70 -1.19 11.27
CA SER A 27 -22.58 -0.42 12.14
C SER A 27 -22.91 -1.29 13.35
N ARG A 28 -22.06 -1.20 14.37
CA ARG A 28 -22.23 -1.63 15.77
C ARG A 28 -23.49 -2.47 16.03
N GLY A 29 -23.41 -3.76 15.69
CA GLY A 29 -24.32 -4.81 16.16
C GLY A 29 -25.72 -4.88 15.52
N GLU A 30 -26.04 -4.09 14.49
CA GLU A 30 -27.37 -4.14 13.86
C GLU A 30 -27.72 -5.53 13.28
N TYR A 31 -26.70 -6.28 12.88
CA TYR A 31 -26.82 -7.63 12.32
C TYR A 31 -26.69 -8.77 13.33
N ASN A 32 -26.43 -8.48 14.61
CA ASN A 32 -26.33 -9.51 15.65
C ASN A 32 -27.64 -10.30 15.82
N GLY A 33 -28.78 -9.60 15.76
CA GLY A 33 -30.10 -10.22 15.90
C GLY A 33 -30.39 -11.29 14.83
N PRO A 34 -30.28 -10.94 13.54
CA PRO A 34 -30.42 -11.90 12.44
C PRO A 34 -29.50 -13.12 12.53
N VAL A 35 -28.22 -12.95 12.90
CA VAL A 35 -27.30 -14.07 13.10
C VAL A 35 -27.78 -14.99 14.20
N LEU A 36 -28.13 -14.43 15.37
CA LEU A 36 -28.55 -15.21 16.53
C LEU A 36 -29.86 -15.97 16.26
N ASP A 37 -30.81 -15.38 15.54
CA ASP A 37 -32.04 -16.07 15.12
C ASP A 37 -31.71 -17.25 14.20
N CYS A 38 -30.85 -17.04 13.19
CA CYS A 38 -30.41 -18.10 12.28
C CYS A 38 -29.70 -19.24 13.02
N ALA A 39 -28.76 -18.91 13.92
CA ALA A 39 -28.02 -19.87 14.72
C ALA A 39 -28.94 -20.66 15.67
N ALA A 40 -29.87 -19.99 16.36
CA ALA A 40 -30.83 -20.63 17.26
C ALA A 40 -31.73 -21.64 16.53
N ARG A 41 -32.16 -21.31 15.31
CA ARG A 41 -32.99 -22.20 14.49
C ARG A 41 -32.22 -23.39 13.97
N LEU A 42 -30.96 -23.21 13.56
CA LEU A 42 -30.10 -24.32 13.17
C LEU A 42 -29.82 -25.25 14.35
N VAL A 43 -29.57 -24.71 15.55
CA VAL A 43 -29.34 -25.52 16.77
C VAL A 43 -30.59 -26.29 17.19
N ALA A 44 -31.78 -25.73 16.98
CA ALA A 44 -33.03 -26.38 17.36
C ALA A 44 -33.28 -27.67 16.55
N ASP A 45 -32.85 -27.71 15.28
CA ASP A 45 -33.00 -28.88 14.41
C ASP A 45 -31.84 -28.99 13.37
N PRO A 46 -30.63 -29.38 13.81
CA PRO A 46 -29.42 -29.37 12.96
C PRO A 46 -29.45 -30.40 11.83
N GLY A 47 -30.39 -31.35 11.87
CA GLY A 47 -30.62 -32.38 10.84
C GLY A 47 -31.93 -32.25 10.09
N GLY A 48 -32.71 -31.21 10.39
CA GLY A 48 -34.07 -31.05 9.90
C GLY A 48 -34.17 -30.75 8.41
N GLU A 49 -35.39 -30.83 7.88
CA GLU A 49 -35.70 -30.50 6.49
C GLU A 49 -35.33 -29.06 6.11
N THR A 50 -35.21 -28.16 7.09
CA THR A 50 -34.83 -26.75 6.88
C THR A 50 -33.40 -26.44 7.31
N ALA A 51 -32.61 -27.42 7.75
CA ALA A 51 -31.22 -27.21 8.19
C ALA A 51 -30.35 -26.58 7.09
N TYR A 52 -30.62 -26.90 5.80
CA TYR A 52 -29.92 -26.30 4.67
C TYR A 52 -30.12 -24.77 4.59
N VAL A 53 -31.31 -24.27 4.95
CA VAL A 53 -31.63 -22.84 4.89
C VAL A 53 -30.77 -22.07 5.88
N TRP A 54 -30.76 -22.53 7.13
CA TRP A 54 -30.04 -21.86 8.20
C TRP A 54 -28.52 -22.03 8.06
N THR A 55 -28.07 -23.18 7.56
CA THR A 55 -26.64 -23.40 7.27
C THR A 55 -26.15 -22.47 6.16
N LEU A 56 -26.88 -22.38 5.04
CA LEU A 56 -26.54 -21.47 3.95
C LEU A 56 -26.68 -20.01 4.37
N GLY A 57 -27.67 -19.68 5.20
CA GLY A 57 -27.82 -18.34 5.79
C GLY A 57 -26.60 -17.94 6.61
N LEU A 58 -26.10 -18.83 7.48
CA LEU A 58 -24.85 -18.59 8.23
C LEU A 58 -23.61 -18.55 7.32
N ALA A 59 -23.59 -19.30 6.21
CA ALA A 59 -22.51 -19.20 5.22
C ALA A 59 -22.50 -17.83 4.51
N ILE A 60 -23.67 -17.32 4.11
CA ILE A 60 -23.82 -15.97 3.52
C ILE A 60 -23.37 -14.90 4.53
N MET A 61 -23.73 -15.05 5.81
CA MET A 61 -23.35 -14.10 6.87
C MET A 61 -21.93 -14.31 7.41
N ALA A 62 -21.19 -15.32 6.96
CA ALA A 62 -19.89 -15.65 7.51
C ALA A 62 -18.83 -14.54 7.40
N PRO A 63 -18.77 -13.72 6.33
CA PRO A 63 -17.85 -12.56 6.28
C PRO A 63 -18.10 -11.56 7.41
N TYR A 64 -19.37 -11.29 7.75
CA TYR A 64 -19.71 -10.47 8.91
C TYR A 64 -19.19 -11.09 10.22
N LEU A 65 -19.36 -12.40 10.38
CA LEU A 65 -18.87 -13.14 11.56
C LEU A 65 -17.34 -13.15 11.68
N ALA A 66 -16.63 -13.18 10.55
CA ALA A 66 -15.17 -13.13 10.52
C ALA A 66 -14.63 -11.82 11.11
N GLY A 67 -15.32 -10.70 10.87
CA GLY A 67 -14.99 -9.38 11.42
C GLY A 67 -15.40 -9.16 12.88
N LEU A 68 -16.12 -10.10 13.50
CA LEU A 68 -16.45 -10.01 14.93
C LEU A 68 -15.26 -10.42 15.81
N PRO A 69 -15.06 -9.76 16.97
CA PRO A 69 -13.97 -10.06 17.87
C PRO A 69 -14.07 -11.50 18.38
N LYS A 70 -12.91 -12.14 18.61
CA LYS A 70 -12.84 -13.51 19.16
C LYS A 70 -13.12 -13.55 20.67
N GLU A 71 -12.83 -12.47 21.37
CA GLU A 71 -12.96 -12.34 22.82
C GLU A 71 -13.66 -11.02 23.16
N ASP A 72 -14.27 -10.95 24.35
CA ASP A 72 -14.94 -9.74 24.82
C ASP A 72 -13.92 -8.64 25.10
N LEU A 73 -13.82 -7.67 24.19
CA LEU A 73 -12.87 -6.56 24.31
C LEU A 73 -13.39 -5.43 25.21
N THR A 74 -14.70 -5.26 25.33
CA THR A 74 -15.32 -4.23 26.18
C THR A 74 -16.64 -4.69 26.80
N GLU A 75 -16.98 -4.16 27.98
CA GLU A 75 -18.23 -4.48 28.68
C GLU A 75 -19.44 -3.95 27.87
N GLY A 76 -20.22 -4.87 27.31
CA GLY A 76 -21.43 -4.57 26.53
C GLY A 76 -21.32 -4.83 25.02
N ASP A 77 -20.13 -5.17 24.50
CA ASP A 77 -20.00 -5.75 23.16
C ASP A 77 -20.45 -7.22 23.19
N ARG A 78 -21.33 -7.61 22.28
CA ARG A 78 -21.83 -8.99 22.14
C ARG A 78 -21.25 -9.71 20.93
N GLY A 79 -20.30 -9.11 20.20
CA GLY A 79 -19.73 -9.68 18.98
C GLY A 79 -19.14 -11.08 19.19
N ALA A 80 -18.34 -11.27 20.25
CA ALA A 80 -17.72 -12.57 20.54
C ALA A 80 -18.76 -13.64 20.92
N ASP A 81 -19.81 -13.27 21.66
CA ASP A 81 -20.94 -14.16 21.96
C ASP A 81 -21.67 -14.61 20.68
N VAL A 82 -21.98 -13.65 19.80
CA VAL A 82 -22.68 -13.89 18.53
C VAL A 82 -21.88 -14.83 17.63
N ARG A 83 -20.58 -14.57 17.49
CA ARG A 83 -19.65 -15.44 16.76
C ARG A 83 -19.66 -16.85 17.34
N ARG A 84 -19.51 -16.98 18.66
CA ARG A 84 -19.45 -18.28 19.34
C ARG A 84 -20.74 -19.08 19.18
N GLU A 85 -21.90 -18.44 19.25
CA GLU A 85 -23.20 -19.10 19.05
C GLU A 85 -23.37 -19.58 17.60
N ALA A 86 -23.00 -18.75 16.62
CA ALA A 86 -23.03 -19.13 15.20
C ALA A 86 -22.09 -20.30 14.89
N GLU A 87 -20.83 -20.25 15.36
CA GLU A 87 -19.90 -21.36 15.17
C GLU A 87 -20.38 -22.66 15.84
N ALA A 88 -21.00 -22.57 17.02
CA ALA A 88 -21.58 -23.73 17.70
C ALA A 88 -22.72 -24.35 16.88
N ALA A 89 -23.58 -23.53 16.28
CA ALA A 89 -24.64 -23.97 15.38
C ALA A 89 -24.10 -24.69 14.13
N LEU A 90 -23.10 -24.11 13.50
CA LEU A 90 -22.42 -24.70 12.33
C LEU A 90 -21.76 -26.04 12.66
N ARG A 91 -21.05 -26.12 13.79
CA ARG A 91 -20.44 -27.38 14.26
C ARG A 91 -21.49 -28.44 14.58
N ALA A 92 -22.64 -28.05 15.13
CA ALA A 92 -23.76 -28.97 15.39
C ALA A 92 -24.36 -29.52 14.08
N ALA A 93 -24.54 -28.66 13.07
CA ALA A 93 -25.01 -29.06 11.75
C ALA A 93 -24.01 -30.01 11.05
N ASP A 94 -22.71 -29.67 11.01
CA ASP A 94 -21.67 -30.55 10.47
C ASP A 94 -21.70 -31.92 11.16
N GLY A 95 -21.64 -31.94 12.50
CA GLY A 95 -21.63 -33.18 13.27
C GLY A 95 -22.87 -34.06 13.07
N HIS A 96 -24.04 -33.46 12.82
CA HIS A 96 -25.27 -34.22 12.63
C HIS A 96 -25.45 -34.73 11.19
N LEU A 97 -25.00 -33.97 10.19
CA LEU A 97 -25.27 -34.22 8.78
C LEU A 97 -24.13 -34.96 8.07
N ARG A 98 -22.89 -34.82 8.54
CA ARG A 98 -21.68 -35.32 7.86
C ARG A 98 -21.67 -36.83 7.64
N ASP A 99 -22.11 -37.58 8.64
CA ASP A 99 -22.09 -39.05 8.62
C ASP A 99 -23.42 -39.65 8.11
N GLN A 100 -24.38 -38.81 7.71
CA GLN A 100 -25.62 -39.30 7.13
C GLN A 100 -25.35 -39.92 5.74
N PRO A 101 -26.05 -41.01 5.40
CA PRO A 101 -25.89 -41.65 4.10
C PRO A 101 -26.31 -40.68 2.99
N CYS A 102 -25.47 -40.60 1.96
CA CYS A 102 -25.69 -39.83 0.75
C CYS A 102 -25.17 -40.66 -0.43
N ASP A 103 -26.02 -40.88 -1.43
CA ASP A 103 -25.69 -41.70 -2.61
C ASP A 103 -25.13 -40.88 -3.78
N HIS A 104 -24.95 -39.56 -3.59
CA HIS A 104 -24.40 -38.69 -4.63
C HIS A 104 -22.88 -38.81 -4.74
N ASP A 105 -22.38 -38.87 -5.97
CA ASP A 105 -20.94 -38.94 -6.25
C ASP A 105 -20.24 -37.58 -6.07
N THR A 106 -20.96 -36.50 -6.34
CA THR A 106 -20.49 -35.10 -6.28
C THR A 106 -21.25 -34.28 -5.26
N HIS A 107 -20.62 -33.20 -4.80
CA HIS A 107 -21.20 -32.28 -3.82
C HIS A 107 -20.72 -30.87 -4.13
N PRO A 108 -21.62 -29.89 -4.37
CA PRO A 108 -21.28 -28.52 -4.76
C PRO A 108 -20.19 -27.86 -3.90
N TYR A 109 -20.21 -28.05 -2.58
CA TYR A 109 -19.21 -27.43 -1.68
C TYR A 109 -17.76 -27.79 -2.01
N ARG A 110 -17.49 -28.92 -2.68
CA ARG A 110 -16.13 -29.40 -2.97
C ARG A 110 -15.42 -28.59 -4.05
N THR A 111 -16.19 -27.96 -4.93
CA THR A 111 -15.69 -27.14 -6.04
C THR A 111 -16.12 -25.68 -5.87
N HIS A 112 -16.51 -25.30 -4.64
CA HIS A 112 -16.96 -23.95 -4.33
C HIS A 112 -15.76 -23.00 -4.32
N GLU A 113 -15.68 -22.12 -5.30
CA GLU A 113 -14.65 -21.09 -5.40
C GLU A 113 -15.03 -19.91 -4.51
N ALA A 114 -14.04 -19.33 -3.82
CA ALA A 114 -14.27 -18.18 -2.95
C ALA A 114 -14.71 -16.97 -3.79
N GLU A 115 -15.50 -16.07 -3.20
CA GLU A 115 -16.03 -14.84 -3.82
C GLU A 115 -17.10 -15.12 -4.88
N GLU A 116 -16.75 -15.70 -6.03
CA GLU A 116 -17.71 -15.91 -7.13
C GLU A 116 -18.91 -16.75 -6.66
N ASN A 117 -18.67 -17.92 -6.06
CA ASN A 117 -19.78 -18.75 -5.58
C ASN A 117 -20.39 -18.25 -4.28
N ASP A 118 -19.69 -17.44 -3.48
CA ASP A 118 -20.24 -16.89 -2.24
C ASP A 118 -21.30 -15.82 -2.55
N GLU A 119 -21.03 -14.94 -3.50
CA GLU A 119 -21.93 -13.84 -3.93
C GLU A 119 -23.24 -14.36 -4.55
N GLU A 120 -23.23 -15.59 -5.07
CA GLU A 120 -24.41 -16.21 -5.68
C GLU A 120 -25.37 -16.85 -4.65
N LEU A 121 -24.89 -17.18 -3.43
CA LEU A 121 -25.66 -17.90 -2.43
C LEU A 121 -26.98 -17.20 -2.04
N PRO A 122 -27.05 -15.87 -1.85
CA PRO A 122 -28.31 -15.17 -1.58
C PRO A 122 -29.35 -15.36 -2.69
N GLY A 123 -28.92 -15.36 -3.96
CA GLY A 123 -29.80 -15.58 -5.12
C GLY A 123 -30.22 -17.04 -5.28
N LEU A 124 -29.32 -17.97 -4.92
CA LEU A 124 -29.53 -19.40 -5.04
C LEU A 124 -30.51 -19.94 -3.99
N LEU A 125 -30.43 -19.44 -2.75
CA LEU A 125 -31.18 -19.99 -1.62
C LEU A 125 -32.71 -20.01 -1.84
N PRO A 126 -33.36 -18.95 -2.35
CA PRO A 126 -34.79 -19.01 -2.66
C PRO A 126 -35.14 -19.99 -3.78
N ARG A 127 -34.28 -20.12 -4.80
CA ARG A 127 -34.44 -21.06 -5.93
C ARG A 127 -34.27 -22.52 -5.50
N LEU A 128 -33.49 -22.78 -4.46
CA LEU A 128 -33.36 -24.10 -3.83
C LEU A 128 -34.64 -24.50 -3.08
N ALA A 129 -35.28 -23.53 -2.41
CA ALA A 129 -36.46 -23.79 -1.61
C ALA A 129 -37.76 -23.92 -2.39
N ASP A 130 -37.82 -23.40 -3.62
CA ASP A 130 -38.95 -23.52 -4.56
C ASP A 130 -38.68 -24.61 -5.61
N GLU A 131 -39.33 -25.76 -5.45
CA GLU A 131 -39.22 -26.90 -6.36
C GLU A 131 -39.65 -26.57 -7.81
N ASN A 132 -40.45 -25.53 -8.00
CA ASN A 132 -40.95 -25.10 -9.32
C ASN A 132 -40.10 -24.00 -9.95
N ALA A 133 -39.11 -23.46 -9.25
CA ALA A 133 -38.24 -22.44 -9.83
C ALA A 133 -37.41 -23.04 -10.97
N GLU A 134 -37.01 -22.20 -11.92
CA GLU A 134 -36.02 -22.59 -12.93
C GLU A 134 -34.67 -22.91 -12.25
N TRP A 135 -33.98 -23.92 -12.77
CA TRP A 135 -32.72 -24.43 -12.23
C TRP A 135 -31.71 -24.59 -13.34
N ASP A 136 -30.74 -23.67 -13.37
CA ASP A 136 -29.66 -23.59 -14.36
C ASP A 136 -28.27 -23.83 -13.74
N GLU A 137 -28.22 -24.42 -12.54
CA GLU A 137 -26.96 -24.84 -11.93
C GLU A 137 -26.40 -26.11 -12.56
N ASN A 138 -25.08 -26.25 -12.53
CA ASN A 138 -24.38 -27.43 -13.06
C ASN A 138 -24.76 -28.73 -12.33
N GLN A 139 -25.09 -28.65 -11.04
CA GLN A 139 -25.49 -29.79 -10.20
C GLN A 139 -27.00 -29.76 -9.91
N PRO A 140 -27.68 -30.92 -9.82
CA PRO A 140 -29.10 -30.97 -9.50
C PRO A 140 -29.40 -30.50 -8.08
N ARG A 141 -30.62 -30.00 -7.85
CA ARG A 141 -31.11 -29.56 -6.52
C ARG A 141 -30.90 -30.59 -5.41
N GLU A 142 -31.03 -31.87 -5.76
CA GLU A 142 -30.88 -33.02 -4.85
C GLU A 142 -29.49 -33.06 -4.23
N GLU A 143 -28.45 -32.77 -5.01
CA GLU A 143 -27.06 -32.71 -4.56
C GLU A 143 -26.82 -31.51 -3.65
N TRP A 144 -27.50 -30.38 -3.91
CA TRP A 144 -27.42 -29.20 -3.07
C TRP A 144 -28.09 -29.39 -1.69
N LEU A 145 -29.21 -30.09 -1.66
CA LEU A 145 -30.00 -30.31 -0.44
C LEU A 145 -29.53 -31.54 0.37
N CYS A 146 -28.64 -32.38 -0.18
CA CYS A 146 -28.23 -33.59 0.51
C CYS A 146 -27.44 -33.28 1.81
N PRO A 147 -27.54 -34.13 2.85
CA PRO A 147 -26.91 -33.88 4.15
C PRO A 147 -25.42 -33.58 4.06
N ARG A 148 -24.71 -34.28 3.17
CA ARG A 148 -23.26 -34.12 3.00
C ARG A 148 -22.88 -32.78 2.38
N ASN A 149 -23.71 -32.21 1.51
CA ASN A 149 -23.47 -30.87 0.97
C ASN A 149 -23.74 -29.79 2.01
N VAL A 150 -24.84 -29.91 2.76
CA VAL A 150 -25.17 -28.99 3.85
C VAL A 150 -24.08 -28.99 4.92
N ALA A 151 -23.59 -30.15 5.34
CA ALA A 151 -22.42 -30.25 6.24
C ALA A 151 -21.16 -29.59 5.64
N GLY A 152 -20.95 -29.72 4.32
CA GLY A 152 -19.88 -29.04 3.61
C GLY A 152 -19.98 -27.52 3.66
N TYR A 153 -21.17 -26.95 3.47
CA TYR A 153 -21.39 -25.51 3.62
C TYR A 153 -21.25 -25.04 5.08
N ALA A 154 -21.61 -25.86 6.06
CA ALA A 154 -21.33 -25.55 7.46
C ALA A 154 -19.82 -25.42 7.71
N ARG A 155 -19.02 -26.30 7.09
CA ARG A 155 -17.56 -26.24 7.12
C ARG A 155 -17.00 -25.05 6.34
N ILE A 156 -17.56 -24.70 5.19
CA ILE A 156 -17.19 -23.48 4.44
C ILE A 156 -17.42 -22.24 5.30
N ALA A 157 -18.58 -22.12 5.95
CA ALA A 157 -18.87 -20.99 6.83
C ALA A 157 -17.87 -20.90 7.99
N LEU A 158 -17.53 -22.02 8.61
CA LEU A 158 -16.49 -22.08 9.65
C LEU A 158 -15.10 -21.67 9.11
N ASP A 159 -14.76 -22.08 7.88
CA ASP A 159 -13.49 -21.68 7.25
C ASP A 159 -13.48 -20.20 6.86
N ILE A 160 -14.62 -19.60 6.47
CA ILE A 160 -14.70 -18.14 6.25
C ILE A 160 -14.43 -17.39 7.57
N ILE A 161 -14.98 -17.88 8.69
CA ILE A 161 -14.81 -17.27 10.03
C ILE A 161 -13.38 -17.44 10.55
N GLU A 162 -12.73 -18.57 10.26
CA GLU A 162 -11.37 -18.87 10.70
C GLU A 162 -10.61 -19.69 9.63
N PRO A 163 -10.05 -19.04 8.60
CA PRO A 163 -9.49 -19.72 7.43
C PRO A 163 -8.31 -20.64 7.72
N GLY A 164 -8.34 -21.80 7.05
CA GLY A 164 -7.30 -22.83 7.15
C GLY A 164 -7.40 -23.72 8.39
N GLN A 165 -8.45 -23.56 9.20
CA GLN A 165 -8.69 -24.43 10.36
C GLN A 165 -9.61 -25.61 10.04
N VAL A 166 -10.33 -25.56 8.92
CA VAL A 166 -11.36 -26.57 8.59
C VAL A 166 -10.90 -27.45 7.44
N PRO A 167 -10.71 -28.77 7.64
CA PRO A 167 -10.35 -29.68 6.56
C PRO A 167 -11.55 -30.04 5.69
N ASP A 168 -11.29 -30.62 4.51
CA ASP A 168 -12.32 -31.15 3.59
C ASP A 168 -13.29 -30.07 3.09
N VAL A 169 -12.74 -28.87 2.83
CA VAL A 169 -13.35 -27.77 2.08
C VAL A 169 -12.26 -27.04 1.27
N PRO A 170 -12.60 -26.33 0.19
CA PRO A 170 -11.65 -25.48 -0.51
C PRO A 170 -11.05 -24.42 0.43
N PRO A 171 -9.71 -24.28 0.51
CA PRO A 171 -9.07 -23.30 1.39
C PRO A 171 -9.36 -21.86 0.97
N ARG A 172 -9.31 -20.96 1.95
CA ARG A 172 -9.65 -19.54 1.79
C ARG A 172 -8.59 -18.63 2.41
N LEU A 173 -8.53 -17.40 1.90
CA LEU A 173 -7.77 -16.32 2.51
C LEU A 173 -8.59 -15.65 3.62
N PRO A 174 -7.94 -15.24 4.73
CA PRO A 174 -8.51 -14.26 5.65
C PRO A 174 -9.03 -13.03 4.93
N MET A 175 -10.13 -12.48 5.43
CA MET A 175 -10.76 -11.28 4.90
C MET A 175 -9.80 -10.09 4.95
N GLU A 176 -9.15 -9.88 6.10
CA GLU A 176 -8.12 -8.86 6.28
C GLU A 176 -6.96 -9.02 5.28
N ASP A 177 -6.52 -10.26 5.02
CA ASP A 177 -5.46 -10.53 4.05
C ASP A 177 -5.90 -10.16 2.62
N ARG A 178 -7.18 -10.33 2.25
CA ARG A 178 -7.70 -9.91 0.94
C ARG A 178 -7.76 -8.39 0.80
N GLU A 179 -8.25 -7.70 1.83
CA GLU A 179 -8.29 -6.24 1.88
C GLU A 179 -6.88 -5.63 1.80
N ASP A 180 -5.91 -6.24 2.50
CA ASP A 180 -4.50 -5.86 2.43
C ASP A 180 -3.96 -6.02 1.00
N ILE A 181 -4.31 -7.11 0.30
CA ILE A 181 -3.89 -7.33 -1.09
C ILE A 181 -4.45 -6.24 -1.99
N ASP A 182 -5.75 -5.98 -1.94
CA ASP A 182 -6.40 -4.98 -2.79
C ASP A 182 -5.87 -3.56 -2.52
N THR A 183 -5.68 -3.23 -1.24
CA THR A 183 -5.11 -1.94 -0.83
C THR A 183 -3.68 -1.78 -1.35
N LEU A 184 -2.82 -2.78 -1.15
CA LEU A 184 -1.44 -2.72 -1.61
C LEU A 184 -1.32 -2.76 -3.14
N GLU A 185 -2.20 -3.47 -3.84
CA GLU A 185 -2.21 -3.43 -5.30
C GLU A 185 -2.51 -2.02 -5.82
N GLY A 186 -3.56 -1.37 -5.30
CA GLY A 186 -3.86 0.02 -5.64
C GLY A 186 -2.69 0.97 -5.32
N VAL A 187 -2.07 0.83 -4.14
CA VAL A 187 -0.91 1.64 -3.74
C VAL A 187 0.29 1.42 -4.67
N LEU A 188 0.65 0.17 -4.94
CA LEU A 188 1.84 -0.18 -5.72
C LEU A 188 1.67 0.11 -7.23
N GLU A 189 0.43 0.15 -7.71
CA GLU A 189 0.10 0.61 -9.07
C GLU A 189 -0.03 2.13 -9.20
N LEU A 190 0.13 2.88 -8.11
CA LEU A 190 -0.02 4.34 -8.04
C LEU A 190 -1.47 4.82 -8.25
N TYR A 191 -2.46 3.96 -7.97
CA TYR A 191 -3.89 4.25 -8.00
C TYR A 191 -4.57 3.85 -6.68
N PRO A 192 -4.16 4.42 -5.54
CA PRO A 192 -4.77 4.07 -4.26
C PRO A 192 -6.25 4.44 -4.23
N GLY A 193 -7.05 3.65 -3.51
CA GLY A 193 -8.46 3.93 -3.29
C GLY A 193 -8.66 5.28 -2.59
N ALA A 194 -9.83 5.91 -2.78
CA ALA A 194 -10.14 7.19 -2.16
C ALA A 194 -10.05 7.08 -0.61
N GLY A 195 -9.29 7.99 0.01
CA GLY A 195 -9.09 8.01 1.46
C GLY A 195 -7.99 7.08 1.98
N THR A 196 -7.30 6.35 1.10
CA THR A 196 -6.15 5.52 1.52
C THR A 196 -4.99 6.39 1.95
N ASP A 197 -4.55 6.21 3.19
CA ASP A 197 -3.25 6.71 3.64
C ASP A 197 -2.15 5.76 3.16
N VAL A 198 -1.42 6.20 2.14
CA VAL A 198 -0.35 5.42 1.50
C VAL A 198 0.81 5.17 2.45
N ALA A 199 1.18 6.14 3.29
CA ALA A 199 2.29 5.99 4.23
C ALA A 199 1.95 4.95 5.30
N SER A 200 0.73 5.06 5.86
CA SER A 200 0.21 4.10 6.84
C SER A 200 0.07 2.69 6.24
N ALA A 201 -0.46 2.54 5.03
CA ALA A 201 -0.60 1.24 4.37
C ALA A 201 0.75 0.54 4.11
N ILE A 202 1.81 1.30 3.85
CA ILE A 202 3.17 0.77 3.71
C ILE A 202 3.79 0.45 5.08
N ALA A 203 3.67 1.36 6.05
CA ALA A 203 4.23 1.19 7.39
C ALA A 203 3.60 -0.01 8.13
N SER A 204 2.29 -0.23 7.95
CA SER A 204 1.56 -1.35 8.55
C SER A 204 2.18 -2.71 8.21
N GLN A 205 2.82 -2.85 7.05
CA GLN A 205 3.51 -4.09 6.68
C GLN A 205 4.71 -4.39 7.58
N GLY A 206 5.43 -3.34 8.03
CA GLY A 206 6.48 -3.47 9.04
C GLY A 206 5.90 -3.96 10.38
N TRP A 207 4.85 -3.30 10.86
CA TRP A 207 4.16 -3.69 12.09
C TRP A 207 3.65 -5.13 12.05
N ASN A 208 3.00 -5.52 10.95
CA ASN A 208 2.51 -6.87 10.71
C ASN A 208 3.64 -7.89 10.71
N LEU A 209 4.80 -7.59 10.11
CA LEU A 209 5.98 -8.44 10.18
C LEU A 209 6.51 -8.57 11.62
N ALA A 210 6.61 -7.46 12.34
CA ALA A 210 7.17 -7.42 13.68
C ALA A 210 6.32 -8.16 14.72
N LEU A 211 4.99 -8.22 14.51
CA LEU A 211 4.03 -8.89 15.38
C LEU A 211 3.72 -10.33 14.96
N ALA A 212 4.10 -10.74 13.75
CA ALA A 212 3.80 -12.06 13.23
C ALA A 212 4.42 -13.20 14.07
N GLU A 213 3.66 -14.29 14.18
CA GLU A 213 4.14 -15.56 14.68
C GLU A 213 5.23 -16.14 13.76
N PRO A 214 6.17 -16.96 14.28
CA PRO A 214 7.31 -17.44 13.49
C PRO A 214 6.94 -18.13 12.17
N ALA A 215 5.80 -18.84 12.12
CA ALA A 215 5.35 -19.53 10.92
C ALA A 215 4.84 -18.57 9.82
N ASP A 216 4.45 -17.36 10.17
CA ASP A 216 3.84 -16.38 9.27
C ASP A 216 4.82 -15.30 8.80
N ARG A 217 5.96 -15.16 9.51
CA ARG A 217 7.05 -14.22 9.17
C ARG A 217 7.57 -14.34 7.73
N PRO A 218 7.75 -15.54 7.13
CA PRO A 218 8.19 -15.65 5.74
C PRO A 218 7.29 -14.89 4.76
N GLY A 219 5.96 -15.03 4.91
CA GLY A 219 5.00 -14.31 4.08
C GLY A 219 5.05 -12.80 4.32
N ARG A 220 5.03 -12.38 5.59
CA ARG A 220 5.06 -10.94 5.94
C ARG A 220 6.36 -10.27 5.52
N LEU A 221 7.49 -10.99 5.52
CA LEU A 221 8.76 -10.47 5.03
C LEU A 221 8.72 -10.22 3.51
N GLN A 222 8.08 -11.11 2.74
CA GLN A 222 7.88 -10.90 1.31
C GLN A 222 6.96 -9.69 1.03
N ALA A 223 5.95 -9.46 1.88
CA ALA A 223 5.11 -8.26 1.79
C ALA A 223 5.93 -6.98 2.07
N VAL A 224 6.78 -6.98 3.11
CA VAL A 224 7.72 -5.87 3.39
C VAL A 224 8.69 -5.63 2.22
N ARG A 225 9.25 -6.69 1.64
CA ARG A 225 10.07 -6.60 0.43
C ARG A 225 9.30 -5.93 -0.71
N ALA A 226 8.06 -6.34 -0.95
CA ALA A 226 7.24 -5.79 -2.03
C ALA A 226 7.03 -4.28 -1.91
N VAL A 227 6.74 -3.79 -0.69
CA VAL A 227 6.52 -2.36 -0.46
C VAL A 227 7.81 -1.54 -0.36
N SER A 228 8.96 -2.19 -0.12
CA SER A 228 10.26 -1.49 0.02
C SER A 228 10.60 -0.63 -1.20
N TRP A 229 10.31 -1.10 -2.42
CA TRP A 229 10.56 -0.34 -3.66
C TRP A 229 9.80 0.98 -3.70
N HIS A 230 8.55 0.96 -3.25
CA HIS A 230 7.73 2.16 -3.16
C HIS A 230 8.23 3.07 -2.04
N ALA A 231 8.55 2.51 -0.87
CA ALA A 231 9.08 3.25 0.27
C ALA A 231 10.38 4.02 -0.07
N VAL A 232 11.31 3.38 -0.80
CA VAL A 232 12.58 4.01 -1.18
C VAL A 232 12.49 4.89 -2.43
N SER A 233 11.35 4.93 -3.13
CA SER A 233 11.19 5.66 -4.38
C SER A 233 11.24 7.19 -4.21
N GLY A 234 11.03 7.68 -2.99
CA GLY A 234 10.81 9.10 -2.69
C GLY A 234 9.36 9.54 -2.88
N MET A 235 8.43 8.66 -3.25
CA MET A 235 6.99 8.99 -3.22
C MET A 235 6.50 9.16 -1.77
N ILE A 236 7.10 8.42 -0.84
CA ILE A 236 6.88 8.55 0.60
C ILE A 236 7.90 9.52 1.18
N ARG A 237 7.42 10.51 1.93
CA ARG A 237 8.24 11.58 2.54
C ARG A 237 8.38 11.46 4.05
N ASP A 238 7.62 10.58 4.65
CA ASP A 238 7.76 10.27 6.06
C ASP A 238 8.94 9.31 6.27
N LYS A 239 9.89 9.75 7.10
CA LYS A 239 11.06 8.96 7.48
C LYS A 239 10.67 7.79 8.38
N SER A 240 9.64 7.96 9.20
CA SER A 240 9.15 6.95 10.15
C SER A 240 8.80 5.64 9.42
N VAL A 241 8.21 5.73 8.23
CA VAL A 241 7.86 4.57 7.38
C VAL A 241 9.07 3.72 7.07
N LEU A 242 10.19 4.32 6.63
CA LEU A 242 11.43 3.56 6.37
C LEU A 242 12.04 3.02 7.65
N ASP A 243 12.01 3.80 8.73
CA ASP A 243 12.54 3.39 10.03
C ASP A 243 11.77 2.19 10.58
N ASP A 244 10.45 2.17 10.48
CA ASP A 244 9.58 1.07 10.91
C ASP A 244 9.82 -0.20 10.09
N LEU A 245 9.93 -0.08 8.76
CA LEU A 245 10.26 -1.22 7.89
C LEU A 245 11.66 -1.79 8.23
N ILE A 246 12.67 -0.93 8.40
CA ILE A 246 14.04 -1.32 8.78
C ILE A 246 14.03 -2.04 10.12
N ASN A 247 13.42 -1.44 11.16
CA ASN A 247 13.36 -2.00 12.50
C ASN A 247 12.67 -3.36 12.51
N SER A 248 11.62 -3.52 11.71
CA SER A 248 10.85 -4.76 11.61
C SER A 248 11.65 -5.88 10.95
N VAL A 249 12.37 -5.60 9.86
CA VAL A 249 13.26 -6.57 9.21
C VAL A 249 14.42 -6.95 10.14
N GLU A 250 15.04 -5.97 10.81
CA GLU A 250 16.10 -6.23 11.80
C GLU A 250 15.63 -7.13 12.95
N LYS A 251 14.38 -6.94 13.40
CA LYS A 251 13.79 -7.72 14.49
C LYS A 251 13.63 -9.20 14.13
N VAL A 252 13.23 -9.52 12.90
CA VAL A 252 12.95 -10.91 12.46
C VAL A 252 14.15 -11.60 11.83
N LEU A 253 15.15 -10.85 11.35
CA LEU A 253 16.34 -11.42 10.72
C LEU A 253 17.03 -12.54 11.56
N PRO A 254 17.13 -12.44 12.90
CA PRO A 254 17.70 -13.51 13.72
C PRO A 254 16.94 -14.84 13.66
N ASP A 255 15.65 -14.84 13.32
CA ASP A 255 14.84 -16.08 13.25
C ASP A 255 15.25 -16.96 12.06
N PHE A 256 15.88 -16.37 11.06
CA PHE A 256 16.37 -17.05 9.86
C PHE A 256 17.89 -17.33 9.92
N ALA A 257 18.55 -16.88 10.98
CA ALA A 257 19.99 -17.06 11.13
C ALA A 257 20.35 -18.54 11.26
N ASP A 258 21.50 -18.92 10.71
CA ASP A 258 22.08 -20.27 10.78
C ASP A 258 21.18 -21.41 10.22
N ALA A 259 20.13 -21.07 9.49
CA ALA A 259 19.27 -22.05 8.86
C ALA A 259 20.02 -22.86 7.78
N THR A 260 19.57 -24.09 7.58
CA THR A 260 20.01 -24.96 6.49
C THR A 260 18.80 -25.53 5.77
N CYS A 261 18.88 -25.73 4.47
CA CYS A 261 17.81 -26.32 3.67
C CYS A 261 18.34 -27.44 2.76
N ASP A 262 17.51 -28.46 2.53
CA ASP A 262 17.88 -29.66 1.78
C ASP A 262 17.53 -29.61 0.29
N HIS A 263 16.88 -28.54 -0.19
CA HIS A 263 16.53 -28.39 -1.60
C HIS A 263 17.62 -27.68 -2.41
N ASP A 264 17.74 -28.07 -3.68
CA ASP A 264 18.85 -27.66 -4.55
C ASP A 264 18.76 -26.21 -5.06
N ALA A 265 17.60 -25.55 -4.95
CA ALA A 265 17.40 -24.19 -5.45
C ALA A 265 16.33 -23.40 -4.68
N HIS A 266 16.53 -22.08 -4.58
CA HIS A 266 15.52 -21.13 -4.11
C HIS A 266 14.70 -20.54 -5.26
N PRO A 267 13.44 -20.14 -5.00
CA PRO A 267 12.61 -19.48 -6.00
C PRO A 267 13.23 -18.15 -6.42
N ARG A 268 13.10 -17.81 -7.71
CA ARG A 268 13.49 -16.48 -8.18
C ARG A 268 12.45 -15.45 -7.77
N LEU A 269 12.85 -14.42 -7.04
CA LEU A 269 11.99 -13.33 -6.60
C LEU A 269 11.28 -12.63 -7.77
N SER A 270 10.02 -12.27 -7.56
CA SER A 270 9.24 -11.47 -8.51
C SER A 270 9.85 -10.08 -8.69
N GLY A 271 9.85 -9.61 -9.94
CA GLY A 271 10.18 -8.24 -10.34
C GLY A 271 9.00 -7.27 -10.24
N SER A 272 7.80 -7.76 -9.89
CA SER A 272 6.58 -6.96 -9.71
C SER A 272 6.25 -6.84 -8.23
N GLY A 273 6.06 -5.59 -7.77
CA GLY A 273 5.65 -5.29 -6.40
C GLY A 273 4.29 -5.90 -6.07
N THR A 274 3.30 -5.75 -6.95
CA THR A 274 1.94 -6.30 -6.74
C THR A 274 1.93 -7.82 -6.63
N ALA A 275 2.65 -8.51 -7.52
CA ALA A 275 2.75 -9.96 -7.45
C ALA A 275 3.50 -10.43 -6.19
N ALA A 276 4.49 -9.66 -5.73
CA ALA A 276 5.24 -9.96 -4.51
C ALA A 276 4.40 -9.71 -3.24
N SER A 277 3.61 -8.63 -3.17
CA SER A 277 2.74 -8.34 -2.04
C SER A 277 1.61 -9.36 -1.93
N ARG A 278 0.95 -9.69 -3.06
CA ARG A 278 -0.08 -10.74 -3.11
C ARG A 278 0.44 -12.07 -2.61
N LEU A 279 1.60 -12.51 -3.11
CA LEU A 279 2.22 -13.73 -2.63
C LEU A 279 2.60 -13.65 -1.15
N GLY A 280 3.22 -12.55 -0.71
CA GLY A 280 3.65 -12.38 0.67
C GLY A 280 2.48 -12.46 1.65
N ILE A 281 1.40 -11.70 1.40
CA ILE A 281 0.19 -11.73 2.21
C ILE A 281 -0.46 -13.12 2.19
N THR A 282 -0.58 -13.75 1.01
CA THR A 282 -1.08 -15.14 0.90
C THR A 282 -0.29 -16.11 1.78
N LEU A 283 1.03 -15.99 1.86
CA LEU A 283 1.85 -16.90 2.66
C LEU A 283 1.85 -16.57 4.17
N SER A 284 1.20 -15.47 4.57
CA SER A 284 1.22 -14.93 5.93
C SER A 284 0.18 -15.54 6.86
N SER A 285 -0.61 -16.50 6.39
CA SER A 285 -1.60 -17.20 7.21
C SER A 285 -1.70 -18.69 6.84
N PRO A 286 -2.17 -19.56 7.75
CA PRO A 286 -2.41 -20.97 7.42
C PRO A 286 -3.36 -21.17 6.25
N GLY A 287 -4.48 -20.42 6.21
CA GLY A 287 -5.45 -20.46 5.11
C GLY A 287 -4.84 -20.07 3.78
N GLY A 288 -4.08 -18.97 3.75
CA GLY A 288 -3.42 -18.54 2.51
C GLY A 288 -2.32 -19.49 2.04
N ARG A 289 -1.57 -20.14 2.94
CA ARG A 289 -0.63 -21.22 2.56
C ARG A 289 -1.35 -22.42 1.93
N ALA A 290 -2.53 -22.77 2.41
CA ALA A 290 -3.35 -23.81 1.80
C ALA A 290 -3.90 -23.39 0.43
N VAL A 291 -4.30 -22.13 0.27
CA VAL A 291 -4.66 -21.54 -1.04
C VAL A 291 -3.48 -21.61 -2.00
N TYR A 292 -2.28 -21.21 -1.56
CA TYR A 292 -1.07 -21.31 -2.37
C TYR A 292 -0.81 -22.75 -2.84
N GLU A 293 -0.85 -23.75 -1.96
CA GLU A 293 -0.61 -25.14 -2.38
C GLU A 293 -1.66 -25.68 -3.36
N ARG A 294 -2.93 -25.26 -3.22
CA ARG A 294 -3.98 -25.60 -4.19
C ARG A 294 -3.71 -24.98 -5.55
N ASP A 295 -3.32 -23.71 -5.56
CA ASP A 295 -3.32 -22.87 -6.76
C ASP A 295 -1.90 -22.51 -7.25
N ARG A 296 -0.84 -23.15 -6.74
CA ARG A 296 0.56 -22.77 -6.99
C ARG A 296 0.94 -22.66 -8.48
N HIS A 297 0.25 -23.41 -9.35
CA HIS A 297 0.40 -23.34 -10.80
C HIS A 297 0.01 -21.97 -11.40
N SER A 298 -0.86 -21.22 -10.72
CA SER A 298 -1.35 -19.90 -11.11
C SER A 298 -0.46 -18.74 -10.61
N TYR A 299 0.50 -19.01 -9.71
CA TYR A 299 1.40 -17.99 -9.18
C TYR A 299 2.64 -17.78 -10.05
N PHE A 300 3.27 -16.60 -9.93
CA PHE A 300 4.43 -16.19 -10.73
C PHE A 300 5.62 -17.17 -10.69
N HIS A 301 5.81 -17.89 -9.58
CA HIS A 301 6.92 -18.81 -9.43
C HIS A 301 6.74 -20.13 -10.19
N GLY A 302 5.57 -20.39 -10.78
CA GLY A 302 5.20 -21.72 -11.28
C GLY A 302 4.96 -22.68 -10.11
N ASP A 303 4.80 -23.98 -10.40
CA ASP A 303 4.56 -25.09 -9.44
C ASP A 303 5.69 -25.32 -8.39
N VAL A 304 6.21 -24.25 -7.79
CA VAL A 304 7.19 -24.28 -6.73
C VAL A 304 6.51 -24.76 -5.44
N PRO A 305 7.10 -25.73 -4.73
CA PRO A 305 6.54 -26.21 -3.47
C PRO A 305 6.57 -25.15 -2.35
N LEU A 306 5.60 -25.20 -1.43
CA LEU A 306 5.51 -24.25 -0.32
C LEU A 306 6.80 -24.19 0.51
N GLU A 307 7.43 -25.34 0.77
CA GLU A 307 8.64 -25.41 1.58
C GLU A 307 9.83 -24.63 0.99
N GLN A 308 9.84 -24.39 -0.32
CA GLN A 308 10.88 -23.59 -0.97
C GLN A 308 10.59 -22.09 -0.87
N VAL A 309 9.32 -21.67 -0.96
CA VAL A 309 8.96 -20.24 -0.89
C VAL A 309 8.99 -19.69 0.54
N VAL A 310 8.81 -20.55 1.56
CA VAL A 310 8.94 -20.17 2.98
C VAL A 310 10.26 -20.64 3.61
N CYS A 311 11.21 -21.12 2.81
CA CYS A 311 12.49 -21.63 3.28
C CYS A 311 13.23 -20.58 4.13
N PRO A 312 13.65 -20.90 5.37
CA PRO A 312 14.36 -19.94 6.22
C PRO A 312 15.69 -19.43 5.62
N VAL A 313 16.42 -20.26 4.86
CA VAL A 313 17.66 -19.82 4.19
C VAL A 313 17.34 -18.76 3.12
N PHE A 314 16.31 -19.01 2.33
CA PHE A 314 15.81 -18.04 1.35
C PHE A 314 15.32 -16.76 2.03
N MET A 315 14.62 -16.87 3.17
CA MET A 315 14.15 -15.70 3.93
C MET A 315 15.29 -14.88 4.51
N ALA A 316 16.41 -15.50 4.92
CA ALA A 316 17.59 -14.77 5.34
C ALA A 316 18.17 -13.92 4.18
N GLU A 317 18.26 -14.47 2.97
CA GLU A 317 18.70 -13.74 1.76
C GLU A 317 17.76 -12.56 1.48
N VAL A 318 16.44 -12.81 1.46
CA VAL A 318 15.42 -11.78 1.24
C VAL A 318 15.50 -10.67 2.28
N ALA A 319 15.65 -11.01 3.56
CA ALA A 319 15.73 -10.03 4.64
C ALA A 319 16.98 -9.16 4.52
N GLN A 320 18.14 -9.75 4.20
CA GLN A 320 19.38 -9.01 4.03
C GLN A 320 19.34 -8.06 2.84
N GLU A 321 18.84 -8.52 1.69
CA GLU A 321 18.68 -7.68 0.50
C GLU A 321 17.70 -6.52 0.77
N THR A 322 16.55 -6.82 1.36
CA THR A 322 15.52 -5.82 1.70
C THR A 322 16.07 -4.79 2.68
N LEU A 323 16.79 -5.23 3.73
CA LEU A 323 17.37 -4.33 4.72
C LEU A 323 18.47 -3.42 4.11
N ALA A 324 19.29 -3.97 3.21
CA ALA A 324 20.30 -3.18 2.51
C ALA A 324 19.64 -2.10 1.63
N GLU A 325 18.61 -2.47 0.87
CA GLU A 325 17.86 -1.54 0.01
C GLU A 325 17.16 -0.44 0.83
N LEU A 326 16.48 -0.80 1.91
CA LEU A 326 15.82 0.17 2.79
C LEU A 326 16.81 1.15 3.43
N ARG A 327 17.95 0.67 3.93
CA ARG A 327 18.99 1.54 4.53
C ARG A 327 19.62 2.47 3.49
N GLU A 328 19.95 1.96 2.30
CA GLU A 328 20.45 2.79 1.21
C GLU A 328 19.40 3.84 0.80
N GLY A 329 18.13 3.44 0.70
CA GLY A 329 17.00 4.34 0.41
C GLY A 329 16.84 5.43 1.46
N ARG A 330 16.88 5.06 2.75
CA ARG A 330 16.82 5.99 3.88
C ARG A 330 17.97 7.00 3.83
N ASP A 331 19.20 6.54 3.67
CA ASP A 331 20.37 7.42 3.58
C ASP A 331 20.31 8.32 2.34
N ARG A 332 19.78 7.80 1.23
CA ARG A 332 19.61 8.58 -0.01
C ARG A 332 18.58 9.70 0.14
N LEU A 333 17.46 9.43 0.79
CA LEU A 333 16.32 10.36 0.89
C LEU A 333 16.43 11.32 2.09
N PHE A 334 16.95 10.85 3.22
CA PHE A 334 16.98 11.57 4.49
C PHE A 334 18.39 11.80 5.04
N GLY A 335 19.41 11.17 4.46
CA GLY A 335 20.79 11.33 4.87
C GLY A 335 21.44 12.63 4.35
N PRO A 336 22.65 12.93 4.86
CA PRO A 336 23.41 14.10 4.43
C PRO A 336 23.84 13.97 2.96
N ARG A 337 23.85 15.10 2.23
CA ARG A 337 24.32 15.16 0.84
C ARG A 337 25.69 15.82 0.72
N ASP A 338 26.63 15.10 0.14
CA ASP A 338 27.94 15.65 -0.24
C ASP A 338 27.87 16.29 -1.62
N THR A 339 28.05 17.61 -1.66
CA THR A 339 28.08 18.39 -2.91
C THR A 339 29.48 18.92 -3.23
N SER A 340 30.52 18.47 -2.54
CA SER A 340 31.89 18.97 -2.69
C SER A 340 32.49 18.70 -4.08
N HIS A 341 32.11 17.57 -4.69
CA HIS A 341 32.56 17.18 -6.02
C HIS A 341 31.99 18.08 -7.13
N LEU A 342 30.90 18.79 -6.88
CA LEU A 342 30.21 19.61 -7.88
C LEU A 342 30.98 20.89 -8.25
N ASP A 343 31.92 21.34 -7.43
CA ASP A 343 32.85 22.41 -7.83
C ASP A 343 33.71 21.99 -9.03
N ALA A 344 34.14 20.72 -9.10
CA ALA A 344 34.88 20.20 -10.27
C ALA A 344 34.00 20.04 -11.52
N GLU A 345 32.69 19.96 -11.33
CA GLU A 345 31.74 19.73 -12.42
C GLU A 345 31.17 21.04 -13.01
N TYR A 346 30.87 22.01 -12.14
CA TYR A 346 30.12 23.22 -12.48
C TYR A 346 30.94 24.50 -12.36
N LEU A 347 32.22 24.41 -12.02
CA LEU A 347 33.17 25.52 -12.12
C LEU A 347 34.19 25.26 -13.23
N ARG A 348 34.56 26.34 -13.90
CA ARG A 348 35.70 26.39 -14.79
C ARG A 348 36.99 26.49 -14.00
N ALA A 349 38.12 26.26 -14.68
CA ALA A 349 39.46 26.38 -14.07
C ALA A 349 39.75 27.80 -13.52
N ASP A 350 39.07 28.83 -14.04
CA ASP A 350 39.17 30.22 -13.57
C ASP A 350 38.22 30.53 -12.39
N GLY A 351 37.44 29.55 -11.92
CA GLY A 351 36.50 29.68 -10.81
C GLY A 351 35.12 30.22 -11.18
N ARG A 352 34.88 30.61 -12.44
CA ARG A 352 33.56 31.00 -12.93
C ARG A 352 32.65 29.79 -13.11
N LEU A 353 31.33 30.02 -13.09
CA LEU A 353 30.35 28.99 -13.36
C LEU A 353 30.45 28.48 -14.79
N GLU A 354 30.32 27.16 -14.97
CA GLU A 354 30.09 26.57 -16.28
C GLU A 354 28.60 26.68 -16.65
N ILE A 355 28.19 27.91 -16.99
CA ILE A 355 26.78 28.30 -17.11
C ILE A 355 26.03 27.53 -18.19
N GLY A 356 26.69 27.13 -19.28
CA GLY A 356 26.06 26.37 -20.35
C GLY A 356 25.60 24.99 -19.85
N LYS A 357 26.47 24.31 -19.11
CA LYS A 357 26.17 23.02 -18.49
C LYS A 357 25.11 23.15 -17.39
N ILE A 358 25.20 24.16 -16.53
CA ILE A 358 24.21 24.39 -15.46
C ILE A 358 22.81 24.57 -16.07
N VAL A 359 22.67 25.40 -17.09
CA VAL A 359 21.37 25.64 -17.73
C VAL A 359 20.84 24.40 -18.46
N GLU A 360 21.72 23.58 -19.05
CA GLU A 360 21.33 22.27 -19.58
C GLU A 360 20.75 21.35 -18.51
N ARG A 361 21.31 21.35 -17.30
CA ARG A 361 20.81 20.55 -16.16
C ARG A 361 19.48 21.05 -15.59
N LEU A 362 19.16 22.32 -15.77
CA LEU A 362 17.89 22.89 -15.35
C LEU A 362 16.75 22.67 -16.36
N ASP A 363 17.05 22.05 -17.50
CA ASP A 363 16.04 21.63 -18.48
C ASP A 363 15.16 20.53 -17.87
N GLY A 364 13.85 20.64 -18.04
CA GLY A 364 12.83 19.78 -17.41
C GLY A 364 12.75 18.36 -17.99
N LYS A 365 13.86 17.82 -18.47
CA LYS A 365 13.96 16.48 -19.04
C LYS A 365 14.09 15.45 -17.92
N SER A 366 13.46 14.28 -18.10
CA SER A 366 13.41 13.22 -17.06
C SER A 366 14.79 12.79 -16.56
N TRP A 367 15.83 12.80 -17.41
CA TRP A 367 17.18 12.43 -16.98
C TRP A 367 17.87 13.49 -16.10
N ASN A 368 17.41 14.74 -16.12
CA ASN A 368 17.97 15.82 -15.31
C ASN A 368 17.41 15.82 -13.88
N GLN A 369 16.25 15.19 -13.66
CA GLN A 369 15.60 15.10 -12.35
C GLN A 369 16.54 14.49 -11.30
N LYS A 370 17.35 13.51 -11.70
CA LYS A 370 18.34 12.83 -10.83
C LYS A 370 19.46 13.73 -10.31
N TYR A 371 19.69 14.90 -10.93
CA TYR A 371 20.76 15.83 -10.55
C TYR A 371 20.24 17.07 -9.85
N ALA A 372 18.92 17.30 -9.89
CA ALA A 372 18.32 18.55 -9.47
C ALA A 372 18.64 18.88 -8.00
N ASP A 373 18.49 17.91 -7.12
CA ASP A 373 18.64 18.12 -5.68
C ASP A 373 20.07 18.52 -5.30
N ASP A 374 21.07 17.79 -5.77
CA ASP A 374 22.47 18.07 -5.47
C ASP A 374 22.93 19.40 -6.08
N LEU A 375 22.50 19.70 -7.31
CA LEU A 375 22.80 20.96 -7.98
C LEU A 375 22.18 22.14 -7.22
N GLY A 376 20.92 22.00 -6.79
CA GLY A 376 20.22 23.04 -6.03
C GLY A 376 20.87 23.30 -4.68
N LEU A 377 21.17 22.24 -3.95
CA LEU A 377 21.82 22.32 -2.65
C LEU A 377 23.26 22.87 -2.76
N TRP A 378 24.00 22.48 -3.80
CA TRP A 378 25.30 23.07 -4.10
C TRP A 378 25.19 24.56 -4.37
N ALA A 379 24.21 24.99 -5.18
CA ALA A 379 24.02 26.38 -5.51
C ALA A 379 23.68 27.23 -4.27
N ALA A 380 22.79 26.72 -3.40
CA ALA A 380 22.45 27.31 -2.10
C ALA A 380 23.69 27.46 -1.20
N ARG A 381 24.44 26.38 -0.98
CA ARG A 381 25.67 26.41 -0.18
C ARG A 381 26.72 27.38 -0.74
N ARG A 382 26.84 27.49 -2.05
CA ARG A 382 27.78 28.42 -2.70
C ARG A 382 27.31 29.88 -2.57
N TYR A 383 26.01 30.12 -2.67
CA TYR A 383 25.41 31.43 -2.45
C TYR A 383 25.73 31.98 -1.05
N ASP A 384 25.65 31.11 -0.03
CA ASP A 384 25.85 31.46 1.38
C ASP A 384 27.31 31.67 1.77
N ARG A 385 28.27 31.08 1.05
CA ARG A 385 29.71 31.19 1.39
C ARG A 385 30.26 32.62 1.42
N GLY A 386 29.56 33.60 0.82
CA GLY A 386 29.84 35.04 0.96
C GLY A 386 31.22 35.51 0.46
N GLY A 387 31.32 36.76 -0.01
CA GLY A 387 32.62 37.44 -0.22
C GLY A 387 33.54 36.96 -1.36
N ARG A 388 33.19 35.92 -2.13
CA ARG A 388 33.95 35.45 -3.32
C ARG A 388 33.13 35.40 -4.62
N VAL A 389 31.87 35.81 -4.58
CA VAL A 389 30.89 35.63 -5.66
C VAL A 389 30.33 36.98 -6.07
N GLY A 390 30.42 37.33 -7.36
CA GLY A 390 29.89 38.58 -7.89
C GLY A 390 28.36 38.57 -8.01
N ASP A 391 27.74 39.74 -8.18
CA ASP A 391 26.27 39.90 -8.16
C ASP A 391 25.56 39.04 -9.22
N ARG A 392 26.12 38.95 -10.43
CA ARG A 392 25.57 38.07 -11.48
C ARG A 392 25.59 36.60 -11.08
N GLU A 393 26.66 36.16 -10.44
CA GLU A 393 26.77 34.78 -9.97
C GLU A 393 25.76 34.50 -8.85
N ARG A 394 25.58 35.43 -7.91
CA ARG A 394 24.57 35.29 -6.84
C ARG A 394 23.16 35.11 -7.42
N VAL A 395 22.80 35.88 -8.44
CA VAL A 395 21.51 35.74 -9.12
C VAL A 395 21.38 34.36 -9.78
N VAL A 396 22.41 33.91 -10.51
CA VAL A 396 22.39 32.57 -11.11
C VAL A 396 22.21 31.49 -10.04
N LEU A 397 22.99 31.53 -8.96
CA LEU A 397 22.91 30.52 -7.90
C LEU A 397 21.55 30.48 -7.21
N LEU A 398 20.94 31.64 -6.95
CA LEU A 398 19.58 31.73 -6.40
C LEU A 398 18.55 31.08 -7.34
N LEU A 399 18.66 31.40 -8.63
CA LEU A 399 17.76 30.86 -9.65
C LEU A 399 17.94 29.36 -9.88
N VAL A 400 19.18 28.86 -9.81
CA VAL A 400 19.48 27.43 -9.85
C VAL A 400 18.80 26.74 -8.69
N ALA A 401 19.02 27.21 -7.45
CA ALA A 401 18.41 26.63 -6.26
C ALA A 401 16.87 26.64 -6.29
N HIS A 402 16.27 27.70 -6.82
CA HIS A 402 14.82 27.75 -7.04
C HIS A 402 14.35 26.75 -8.09
N ARG A 403 15.01 26.74 -9.25
CA ARG A 403 14.55 25.97 -10.42
C ARG A 403 14.68 24.47 -10.18
N THR A 404 15.72 24.01 -9.50
CA THR A 404 15.89 22.60 -9.14
C THR A 404 14.72 22.05 -8.34
N MET A 405 14.13 22.85 -7.46
CA MET A 405 12.94 22.45 -6.69
C MET A 405 11.67 22.34 -7.54
N THR A 406 11.64 22.93 -8.73
CA THR A 406 10.51 22.78 -9.67
C THR A 406 10.63 21.57 -10.60
N ILE A 407 11.83 20.99 -10.71
CA ILE A 407 12.11 19.89 -11.63
C ILE A 407 12.51 18.59 -10.92
N SER A 408 12.71 18.63 -9.60
CA SER A 408 12.96 17.43 -8.81
C SER A 408 11.76 16.49 -8.88
N TYR A 409 12.02 15.20 -9.04
CA TYR A 409 10.98 14.17 -9.15
C TYR A 409 11.43 12.89 -8.41
N PRO A 410 10.55 12.24 -7.63
CA PRO A 410 9.16 12.65 -7.33
C PRO A 410 9.04 13.91 -6.45
N GLY A 411 10.16 14.54 -6.12
CA GLY A 411 10.29 15.74 -5.31
C GLY A 411 11.62 15.71 -4.54
N PRO A 412 12.07 16.85 -4.01
CA PRO A 412 13.42 17.01 -3.48
C PRO A 412 13.67 16.22 -2.19
N VAL A 413 14.86 15.65 -2.03
CA VAL A 413 15.31 15.01 -0.77
C VAL A 413 15.38 15.99 0.40
N LEU A 414 15.23 15.50 1.65
CA LEU A 414 15.11 16.33 2.86
C LEU A 414 16.28 17.32 3.00
N ALA A 415 17.52 16.84 2.87
CA ALA A 415 18.71 17.68 3.00
C ALA A 415 18.77 18.81 1.95
N ALA A 416 18.20 18.60 0.75
CA ALA A 416 18.09 19.64 -0.26
C ALA A 416 17.02 20.66 0.13
N VAL A 417 15.84 20.20 0.60
CA VAL A 417 14.78 21.07 1.12
C VAL A 417 15.27 21.95 2.25
N GLU A 418 15.89 21.39 3.28
CA GLU A 418 16.38 22.14 4.44
C GLU A 418 17.44 23.18 4.03
N GLY A 419 18.44 22.75 3.27
CA GLY A 419 19.55 23.61 2.86
C GLY A 419 19.10 24.75 1.95
N ILE A 420 18.24 24.46 0.96
CA ILE A 420 17.73 25.47 0.03
C ILE A 420 16.75 26.40 0.76
N THR A 421 15.86 25.88 1.60
CA THR A 421 14.90 26.71 2.36
C THR A 421 15.62 27.67 3.30
N ALA A 422 16.70 27.24 3.96
CA ALA A 422 17.50 28.13 4.80
C ALA A 422 18.07 29.32 4.01
N THR A 423 18.68 29.07 2.85
CA THR A 423 19.18 30.12 1.95
C THR A 423 18.03 31.02 1.47
N MET A 424 16.90 30.45 1.04
CA MET A 424 15.76 31.22 0.55
C MET A 424 15.15 32.10 1.65
N ARG A 425 14.98 31.61 2.87
CA ARG A 425 14.50 32.42 4.01
C ARG A 425 15.43 33.61 4.29
N ALA A 426 16.75 33.40 4.23
CA ALA A 426 17.72 34.48 4.40
C ALA A 426 17.60 35.56 3.30
N VAL A 427 17.37 35.15 2.03
CA VAL A 427 17.15 36.08 0.91
C VAL A 427 15.82 36.82 1.04
N ALA A 428 14.75 36.13 1.43
CA ALA A 428 13.44 36.73 1.64
C ALA A 428 13.45 37.77 2.77
N ALA A 429 14.21 37.53 3.83
CA ALA A 429 14.36 38.44 4.97
C ALA A 429 15.26 39.65 4.69
N ALA A 430 15.99 39.68 3.57
CA ALA A 430 16.90 40.77 3.25
C ALA A 430 16.14 42.10 3.03
N PRO A 431 16.70 43.26 3.43
CA PRO A 431 16.08 44.56 3.21
C PRO A 431 15.77 44.83 1.74
N ARG A 432 14.56 45.34 1.48
CA ARG A 432 14.08 45.63 0.12
C ARG A 432 13.87 47.14 -0.02
N PRO A 433 14.27 47.74 -1.15
CA PRO A 433 13.87 49.10 -1.45
C PRO A 433 12.35 49.17 -1.67
N GLU A 434 11.75 50.31 -1.32
CA GLU A 434 10.31 50.57 -1.55
C GLU A 434 9.99 50.49 -3.05
N GLU A 435 10.88 51.04 -3.89
CA GLU A 435 10.75 51.05 -5.35
C GLU A 435 11.93 50.33 -6.03
N CYS A 436 11.70 49.79 -7.23
CA CYS A 436 12.77 49.23 -8.06
C CYS A 436 13.66 50.37 -8.60
N ALA A 437 14.98 50.17 -8.62
CA ALA A 437 15.92 51.11 -9.24
C ALA A 437 15.93 51.06 -10.78
N HIS A 438 15.05 50.25 -11.37
CA HIS A 438 14.93 50.01 -12.80
C HIS A 438 13.46 50.09 -13.22
N THR A 439 13.21 50.39 -14.49
CA THR A 439 11.86 50.52 -15.07
C THR A 439 11.40 49.27 -15.81
N ASP A 440 12.31 48.31 -16.02
CA ASP A 440 12.02 47.07 -16.73
C ASP A 440 11.19 46.13 -15.86
N ALA A 441 10.44 45.23 -16.49
CA ALA A 441 9.83 44.13 -15.75
C ALA A 441 10.92 43.18 -15.23
N HIS A 442 10.69 42.57 -14.07
CA HIS A 442 11.54 41.48 -13.58
C HIS A 442 11.59 40.33 -14.61
N PRO A 443 12.72 39.59 -14.69
CA PRO A 443 12.84 38.46 -15.60
C PRO A 443 11.76 37.40 -15.37
N PRO A 444 11.15 36.84 -16.44
CA PRO A 444 10.18 35.77 -16.30
C PRO A 444 10.85 34.46 -15.89
N LEU A 445 10.18 33.68 -15.02
CA LEU A 445 10.65 32.36 -14.58
C LEU A 445 10.16 31.21 -15.48
N ASP A 446 9.64 31.52 -16.67
CA ASP A 446 9.26 30.51 -17.66
C ASP A 446 10.49 29.73 -18.15
N SER A 447 10.39 28.40 -18.08
CA SER A 447 11.38 27.42 -18.53
C SER A 447 12.03 27.71 -19.89
N GLY A 448 11.27 28.18 -20.88
CA GLY A 448 11.79 28.43 -22.23
C GLY A 448 12.74 29.63 -22.29
N LYS A 449 12.33 30.76 -21.70
CA LYS A 449 13.11 32.02 -21.68
C LYS A 449 14.26 31.97 -20.69
N PHE A 450 14.06 31.27 -19.57
CA PHE A 450 15.11 31.01 -18.58
C PHE A 450 16.37 30.39 -19.21
N ARG A 451 16.19 29.47 -20.18
CA ARG A 451 17.27 28.75 -20.86
C ARG A 451 18.14 29.65 -21.75
N THR A 452 17.55 30.65 -22.38
CA THR A 452 18.28 31.53 -23.31
C THR A 452 18.85 32.75 -22.62
N ASP A 453 18.16 33.26 -21.61
CA ASP A 453 18.46 34.58 -21.06
C ASP A 453 19.48 34.49 -19.91
N LEU A 454 19.48 33.40 -19.14
CA LEU A 454 20.39 33.23 -18.00
C LEU A 454 21.87 33.10 -18.42
N PRO A 455 22.25 32.32 -19.46
CA PRO A 455 23.62 32.29 -19.95
C PRO A 455 24.10 33.65 -20.46
N HIS A 456 23.24 34.36 -21.20
CA HIS A 456 23.53 35.71 -21.70
C HIS A 456 23.73 36.70 -20.57
N PHE A 457 22.86 36.68 -19.54
CA PHE A 457 23.00 37.53 -18.37
C PHE A 457 24.34 37.30 -17.64
N TYR A 458 24.72 36.04 -17.44
CA TYR A 458 25.95 35.70 -16.72
C TYR A 458 27.22 36.05 -17.52
N ALA A 459 27.27 35.61 -18.79
CA ALA A 459 28.44 35.72 -19.67
C ALA A 459 28.05 36.24 -21.07
N PRO A 460 27.71 37.54 -21.21
CA PRO A 460 27.15 38.10 -22.44
C PRO A 460 28.08 38.03 -23.65
N ASP A 461 29.40 38.03 -23.42
CA ASP A 461 30.41 37.93 -24.48
C ASP A 461 30.50 36.51 -25.08
N GLU A 462 30.09 35.50 -24.31
CA GLU A 462 30.14 34.09 -24.70
C GLU A 462 28.78 33.60 -25.24
N PHE A 463 27.68 34.17 -24.72
CA PHE A 463 26.32 33.78 -25.07
C PHE A 463 25.57 35.00 -25.62
N PRO A 464 25.46 35.18 -26.95
CA PRO A 464 24.72 36.29 -27.54
C PRO A 464 23.22 36.19 -27.25
N PRO A 465 22.50 37.33 -27.18
CA PRO A 465 21.09 37.33 -26.83
C PRO A 465 20.23 36.70 -27.94
N ALA A 466 19.22 35.93 -27.55
CA ALA A 466 18.26 35.32 -28.48
C ALA A 466 17.03 36.21 -28.77
N GLY A 467 16.91 37.37 -28.11
CA GLY A 467 15.74 38.25 -28.19
C GLY A 467 15.91 39.55 -27.41
N GLU A 468 14.80 40.10 -26.89
CA GLU A 468 14.80 41.31 -26.05
C GLU A 468 15.60 41.08 -24.76
N VAL A 469 16.62 41.91 -24.54
CA VAL A 469 17.54 41.78 -23.40
C VAL A 469 17.06 42.65 -22.25
N ARG A 470 16.85 42.03 -21.09
CA ARG A 470 16.57 42.74 -19.84
C ARG A 470 17.85 43.34 -19.25
N GLY A 471 17.76 44.54 -18.69
CA GLY A 471 18.89 45.19 -18.02
C GLY A 471 19.42 44.37 -16.83
N VAL A 472 20.72 44.48 -16.55
CA VAL A 472 21.38 43.77 -15.42
C VAL A 472 20.70 44.12 -14.09
N GLU A 473 20.24 45.35 -13.96
CA GLU A 473 19.56 45.92 -12.80
C GLU A 473 18.24 45.19 -12.48
N SER A 474 17.56 44.67 -13.51
CA SER A 474 16.32 43.90 -13.32
C SER A 474 16.58 42.51 -12.72
N TRP A 475 17.68 41.88 -13.12
CA TRP A 475 18.11 40.57 -12.63
C TRP A 475 18.71 40.64 -11.22
N THR A 476 19.45 41.70 -10.92
CA THR A 476 20.08 41.91 -9.59
C THR A 476 19.16 42.65 -8.60
N CYS A 477 17.91 42.93 -8.98
CA CYS A 477 16.95 43.64 -8.16
C CYS A 477 16.66 42.88 -6.84
N PRO A 478 16.84 43.49 -5.66
CA PRO A 478 16.52 42.85 -4.38
C PRO A 478 15.04 42.42 -4.26
N ARG A 479 14.13 43.18 -4.89
CA ARG A 479 12.70 42.82 -4.92
C ARG A 479 12.44 41.56 -5.73
N PHE A 480 13.18 41.34 -6.83
CA PHE A 480 13.09 40.12 -7.63
C PHE A 480 13.64 38.91 -6.86
N ALA A 481 14.80 39.06 -6.22
CA ALA A 481 15.39 38.02 -5.40
C ALA A 481 14.46 37.59 -4.24
N ALA A 482 13.83 38.57 -3.57
CA ALA A 482 12.85 38.30 -2.53
C ALA A 482 11.61 37.56 -3.06
N GLU A 483 11.08 37.96 -4.22
CA GLU A 483 9.92 37.29 -4.84
C GLU A 483 10.21 35.81 -5.15
N ILE A 484 11.40 35.50 -5.69
CA ILE A 484 11.83 34.12 -5.95
C ILE A 484 11.95 33.33 -4.64
N ALA A 485 12.58 33.96 -3.64
CA ALA A 485 12.82 33.33 -2.36
C ALA A 485 11.51 33.00 -1.63
N GLU A 486 10.57 33.94 -1.57
CA GLU A 486 9.24 33.76 -0.97
C GLU A 486 8.46 32.63 -1.65
N LYS A 487 8.40 32.62 -2.99
CA LYS A 487 7.76 31.53 -3.75
C LYS A 487 8.43 30.17 -3.52
N SER A 488 9.74 30.16 -3.26
CA SER A 488 10.47 28.93 -2.97
C SER A 488 10.14 28.42 -1.58
N VAL A 489 10.12 29.32 -0.59
CA VAL A 489 9.76 28.99 0.80
C VAL A 489 8.34 28.46 0.86
N GLU A 490 7.37 29.15 0.26
CA GLU A 490 5.96 28.71 0.20
C GLU A 490 5.79 27.30 -0.38
N ARG A 491 6.63 26.93 -1.37
CA ARG A 491 6.60 25.59 -1.97
C ARG A 491 7.22 24.51 -1.08
N LEU A 492 8.26 24.86 -0.34
CA LEU A 492 9.10 23.91 0.39
C LEU A 492 8.63 23.69 1.83
N GLU A 493 7.95 24.67 2.42
CA GLU A 493 7.30 24.54 3.73
C GLU A 493 6.22 23.44 3.68
N GLY A 494 6.14 22.63 4.75
CA GLY A 494 5.21 21.51 4.82
C GLY A 494 5.62 20.22 4.09
N LEU A 495 6.65 20.22 3.23
CA LEU A 495 6.98 19.03 2.41
C LEU A 495 7.43 17.80 3.22
N TYR A 496 7.97 18.01 4.41
CA TYR A 496 8.52 16.99 5.31
C TYR A 496 8.08 17.26 6.76
N GLU A 497 6.95 17.94 6.96
CA GLU A 497 6.38 18.01 8.30
C GLU A 497 5.95 16.60 8.69
N GLU A 498 6.63 16.02 9.68
CA GLU A 498 6.14 14.84 10.37
C GLU A 498 4.81 15.25 10.99
N ASP A 499 3.74 14.49 10.72
CA ASP A 499 2.52 14.60 11.51
C ASP A 499 2.92 14.27 12.94
N THR A 500 3.26 15.30 13.72
CA THR A 500 3.27 15.20 15.16
C THR A 500 1.81 15.06 15.55
N GLU A 501 1.26 13.86 15.40
CA GLU A 501 0.04 13.49 16.07
C GLU A 501 0.32 13.60 17.57
N ASP A 502 -0.04 14.76 18.08
CA ASP A 502 -0.30 15.02 19.49
C ASP A 502 -1.13 13.86 20.05
N GLU A 503 -0.59 13.27 21.12
CA GLU A 503 -1.30 12.58 22.21
C GLU A 503 -2.75 12.13 21.91
N TRP A 504 -2.95 10.85 21.59
CA TRP A 504 -4.23 10.17 21.79
C TRP A 504 -4.16 9.21 22.99
#